data_AF-A0A818W569-F1
#
_entry.id   AF-A0A818W569-F1
#
_cell.length_a   1.000
_cell.length_b   1.000
_cell.length_c   1.000
_cell.angle_alpha   90.00
_cell.angle_beta   90.00
_cell.angle_gamma   90.00
#
_symmetry.space_group_name_H-M   'P 1'
#
loop_
_entity.id
_entity.type
_entity.pdbx_description
1 polymer ?
#
loop_
_entity_poly.entity_id
_entity_poly.type
_entity_poly.pdbx_seq_one_letter_code
_entity_poly.pdbx_strand_id
1 'polypeptide(L)'
;MISLWLYICLTCFIQQYHTSGIMDNVVFAVNCGGEAHTDINGIKYRKDYLKAGINSDYGRNLNINRVPKEDMILYQTERYDLQKF
;
A
#
# COMPACT_ATOMS: atom_id res chain seq x y z
N MET A 1 -37.78 -25.05 6.45
CA MET A 1 -36.63 -25.81 5.91
C MET A 1 -36.13 -25.20 4.60
N ILE A 2 -36.96 -25.02 3.57
CA ILE A 2 -36.58 -24.41 2.26
C ILE A 2 -36.04 -22.97 2.37
N SER A 3 -36.57 -22.15 3.27
CA SER A 3 -36.10 -20.77 3.53
C SER A 3 -34.65 -20.69 4.04
N LEU A 4 -34.20 -21.70 4.78
CA LEU A 4 -32.83 -21.78 5.28
C LEU A 4 -31.84 -22.07 4.15
N TRP A 5 -32.23 -22.94 3.21
CA TRP A 5 -31.42 -23.26 2.03
C TRP A 5 -31.28 -22.07 1.08
N LEU A 6 -32.34 -21.29 0.88
CA LEU A 6 -32.29 -20.07 0.07
C LEU A 6 -31.37 -19.01 0.70
N TYR A 7 -31.42 -18.85 2.03
CA TYR A 7 -30.54 -17.94 2.75
C TYR A 7 -29.07 -18.36 2.64
N ILE A 8 -28.78 -19.66 2.82
CA ILE A 8 -27.43 -20.21 2.67
C ILE A 8 -26.92 -20.00 1.24
N CYS A 9 -27.71 -20.34 0.22
CA CYS A 9 -27.35 -20.11 -1.18
C CYS A 9 -27.05 -18.63 -1.46
N LEU A 10 -27.88 -17.71 -0.96
CA LEU A 10 -27.66 -16.27 -1.14
C LEU A 10 -26.35 -15.81 -0.48
N THR A 11 -26.06 -16.28 0.74
CA THR A 11 -24.80 -15.94 1.43
C THR A 11 -23.56 -16.54 0.73
N CYS A 12 -23.65 -17.76 0.19
CA CYS A 12 -22.56 -18.39 -0.56
C CYS A 12 -22.29 -17.67 -1.89
N PHE A 13 -23.32 -17.23 -2.61
CA PHE A 13 -23.17 -16.43 -3.84
C PHE A 13 -22.51 -15.07 -3.56
N ILE A 14 -22.80 -14.44 -2.42
CA ILE A 14 -22.20 -13.14 -2.04
C ILE A 14 -20.72 -13.29 -1.63
N GLN A 15 -20.34 -14.41 -1.00
CA GLN A 15 -18.94 -14.65 -0.59
C GLN A 15 -17.99 -14.96 -1.76
N GLN A 16 -18.50 -15.27 -2.95
CA GLN A 16 -17.70 -15.74 -4.08
C GLN A 16 -16.97 -14.63 -4.85
N TYR A 17 -17.17 -13.35 -4.50
CA TYR A 17 -16.56 -12.20 -5.17
C TYR A 17 -15.22 -11.73 -4.60
N HIS A 18 -14.40 -12.63 -4.05
CA HIS A 18 -13.00 -12.29 -3.78
C HIS A 18 -12.22 -12.33 -5.10
N THR A 19 -12.27 -11.24 -5.86
CA THR A 19 -11.29 -10.98 -6.92
C THR A 19 -9.94 -10.76 -6.25
N SER A 20 -8.97 -11.63 -6.51
CA SER A 20 -7.60 -11.42 -6.01
C SER A 20 -7.06 -10.11 -6.55
N GLY A 21 -6.94 -9.12 -5.68
CA GLY A 21 -6.47 -7.79 -6.02
C GLY A 21 -4.95 -7.75 -6.11
N ILE A 22 -4.39 -6.65 -6.61
CA ILE A 22 -2.94 -6.44 -6.63
C ILE A 22 -2.34 -6.63 -5.22
N MET A 23 -3.05 -6.16 -4.18
CA MET A 23 -2.68 -6.33 -2.77
C MET A 23 -2.38 -7.78 -2.39
N ASP A 24 -3.14 -8.76 -2.89
CA ASP A 24 -3.03 -10.16 -2.49
C ASP A 24 -1.72 -10.81 -2.97
N ASN A 25 -1.06 -10.19 -3.96
CA ASN A 25 0.21 -10.65 -4.50
C ASN A 25 1.42 -9.91 -3.91
N VAL A 26 1.20 -8.85 -3.11
CA VAL A 26 2.30 -8.08 -2.51
C VAL A 26 2.73 -8.71 -1.20
N VAL A 27 3.92 -9.32 -1.21
CA VAL A 27 4.52 -9.95 -0.02
C VAL A 27 5.17 -8.91 0.89
N PHE A 28 5.72 -7.83 0.32
CA PHE A 28 6.51 -6.84 1.06
C PHE A 28 6.48 -5.48 0.36
N ALA A 29 6.18 -4.42 1.12
CA ALA A 29 6.21 -3.04 0.66
C ALA A 29 6.77 -2.13 1.76
N VAL A 30 7.63 -1.18 1.39
CA VAL A 30 8.31 -0.26 2.31
C VAL A 30 8.29 1.15 1.74
N ASN A 31 7.95 2.11 2.60
CA ASN A 31 8.14 3.52 2.33
C ASN A 31 9.50 3.95 2.91
N CYS A 32 10.44 4.28 2.04
CA CYS A 32 11.79 4.67 2.44
C CYS A 32 11.82 6.13 2.89
N GLY A 33 12.36 6.38 4.09
CA GLY A 33 12.48 7.70 4.69
C GLY A 33 11.19 8.32 5.22
N GLY A 34 10.03 7.72 4.89
CA GLY A 34 8.70 8.17 5.31
C GLY A 34 8.04 7.27 6.35
N GLU A 35 6.82 7.66 6.74
CA GLU A 35 5.97 6.87 7.63
C GLU A 35 5.24 5.74 6.88
N ALA A 36 4.61 4.82 7.62
CA ALA A 36 3.76 3.79 7.04
C ALA A 36 2.56 4.39 6.31
N HIS A 37 2.17 3.79 5.18
CA HIS A 37 1.09 4.28 4.32
C HIS A 37 0.35 3.11 3.67
N THR A 38 -0.94 3.26 3.42
CA THR A 38 -1.73 2.30 2.63
C THR A 38 -2.18 2.99 1.37
N ASP A 39 -1.81 2.43 0.22
CA ASP A 39 -2.10 3.05 -1.08
C ASP A 39 -3.57 2.85 -1.51
N ILE A 40 -3.98 3.49 -2.60
CA ILE A 40 -5.35 3.36 -3.11
C ILE A 40 -5.72 1.93 -3.53
N ASN A 41 -4.74 1.06 -3.80
CA ASN A 41 -4.93 -0.34 -4.15
C ASN A 41 -4.96 -1.27 -2.93
N GLY A 42 -4.84 -0.72 -1.71
CA GLY A 42 -4.81 -1.45 -0.45
C GLY A 42 -3.43 -2.00 -0.07
N ILE A 43 -2.37 -1.69 -0.81
CA ILE A 43 -1.01 -2.14 -0.51
C ILE A 43 -0.51 -1.40 0.74
N LYS A 44 -0.06 -2.18 1.73
CA LYS A 44 0.42 -1.65 3.02
C LYS A 44 1.93 -1.47 3.01
N TYR A 45 2.37 -0.25 2.77
CA TYR A 45 3.77 0.16 2.89
C TYR A 45 4.13 0.35 4.35
N ARG A 46 5.15 -0.38 4.82
CA ARG A 46 5.71 -0.19 6.16
C ARG A 46 6.73 0.93 6.15
N LYS A 47 6.86 1.62 7.29
CA LYS A 47 8.02 2.45 7.58
C LYS A 47 9.29 1.60 7.53
N ASP A 48 10.34 2.10 6.88
CA ASP A 48 11.63 1.43 6.93
C ASP A 48 12.21 1.40 8.36
N TYR A 49 13.02 0.38 8.67
CA TYR A 49 13.66 0.22 9.98
C TYR A 49 15.16 0.58 9.94
N LEU A 50 15.62 1.20 8.85
CA LEU A 50 17.03 1.45 8.64
C LEU A 50 17.48 2.61 9.51
N LYS A 51 18.55 2.36 10.28
CA LYS A 51 19.26 3.39 11.05
C LYS A 51 20.38 4.06 10.24
N ALA A 52 20.80 3.42 9.15
CA ALA A 52 21.79 3.94 8.23
C ALA A 52 21.13 4.82 7.16
N GLY A 53 21.91 5.74 6.59
CA GLY A 53 21.42 6.72 5.62
C GLY A 53 20.66 7.88 6.27
N ILE A 54 20.25 8.83 5.43
CA ILE A 54 19.52 10.04 5.83
C ILE A 54 18.11 9.96 5.27
N ASN A 55 17.10 10.07 6.13
CA ASN A 55 15.73 10.26 5.69
C ASN A 55 15.54 11.70 5.19
N SER A 56 14.82 11.85 4.08
CA SER A 56 14.51 13.15 3.49
C SER A 56 13.05 13.17 3.06
N ASP A 57 12.43 14.32 3.25
CA ASP A 57 11.10 14.66 2.74
C ASP A 57 11.16 15.83 1.76
N TYR A 58 12.36 16.14 1.23
CA TYR A 58 12.59 17.23 0.28
C TYR A 58 11.68 17.12 -0.95
N GLY A 59 11.39 15.89 -1.39
CA GLY A 59 10.47 15.58 -2.48
C GLY A 59 9.03 16.03 -2.26
N ARG A 60 8.59 16.35 -1.02
CA ARG A 60 7.23 16.85 -0.74
C ARG A 60 6.90 18.16 -1.46
N ASN A 61 7.92 18.91 -1.87
CA ASN A 61 7.75 20.12 -2.66
C ASN A 61 7.42 19.83 -4.14
N LEU A 62 7.55 18.57 -4.59
CA LEU A 62 7.35 18.16 -5.97
C LEU A 62 5.95 17.59 -6.17
N ASN A 63 5.31 17.93 -7.30
CA ASN A 63 4.05 17.31 -7.71
C ASN A 63 4.31 16.06 -8.56
N ILE A 64 4.06 14.87 -8.00
CA ILE A 64 4.20 13.59 -8.70
C ILE A 64 2.95 13.30 -9.56
N ASN A 65 2.94 13.77 -10.80
CA ASN A 65 1.76 13.73 -11.68
C ASN A 65 1.29 12.33 -12.13
N ARG A 66 2.09 11.28 -11.91
CA ARG A 66 1.82 9.91 -12.41
C ARG A 66 1.15 9.02 -11.37
N VAL A 67 0.81 9.55 -10.21
CA VAL A 67 0.23 8.81 -9.08
C VAL A 67 -0.98 9.57 -8.53
N PRO A 68 -1.95 8.87 -7.92
CA PRO A 68 -3.02 9.50 -7.16
C PRO A 68 -2.46 10.45 -6.10
N LYS A 69 -3.20 11.50 -5.79
CA LYS A 69 -2.73 12.54 -4.86
C LYS A 69 -2.46 11.98 -3.46
N GLU A 70 -3.27 11.02 -3.05
CA GLU A 70 -3.21 10.33 -1.77
C GLU A 70 -1.92 9.53 -1.61
N ASP A 71 -1.37 9.03 -2.72
CA ASP A 71 -0.21 8.13 -2.74
C ASP A 71 1.09 8.83 -3.09
N MET A 72 1.03 10.13 -3.42
CA MET A 72 2.22 10.94 -3.71
C MET A 72 3.28 10.84 -2.61
N ILE A 73 2.86 10.70 -1.35
CA ILE A 73 3.76 10.62 -0.20
C ILE A 73 4.77 9.48 -0.33
N LEU A 74 4.39 8.35 -0.94
CA LEU A 74 5.27 7.20 -1.18
C LEU A 74 6.42 7.51 -2.14
N TYR A 75 6.29 8.58 -2.92
CA TYR A 75 7.24 9.03 -3.94
C TYR A 75 7.88 10.37 -3.60
N GLN A 76 7.53 10.95 -2.45
CA GLN A 76 8.03 12.24 -1.96
C GLN A 76 8.94 12.10 -0.75
N THR A 77 8.98 10.93 -0.13
CA THR A 77 9.93 10.58 0.93
C THR A 77 11.00 9.64 0.39
N GLU A 78 12.22 9.82 0.90
CA GLU A 78 13.39 9.10 0.42
C GLU A 78 14.37 8.80 1.55
N ARG A 79 15.20 7.77 1.37
CA ARG A 79 16.35 7.49 2.23
C ARG A 79 17.62 7.46 1.39
N TYR A 80 18.51 8.41 1.62
CA TYR A 80 19.81 8.48 0.98
C TYR A 80 20.80 7.55 1.66
N ASP A 81 21.49 6.72 0.90
CA ASP A 81 22.68 6.02 1.35
C ASP A 81 23.86 7.00 1.40
N LEU A 82 24.75 6.82 2.37
CA LEU A 82 25.94 7.65 2.57
C LEU A 82 27.23 6.97 2.11
N GLN A 83 27.16 5.70 1.72
CA GLN A 83 28.36 4.93 1.38
C GLN A 83 28.80 5.11 -0.08
N LYS A 84 27.96 5.69 -0.94
CA LYS A 84 28.26 5.93 -2.35
C LYS A 84 27.82 7.35 -2.72
N PHE A 85 28.79 8.23 -2.85
CA PHE A 85 28.65 9.55 -3.47
C PHE A 85 29.54 9.64 -4.70
#